data_AF-A0A662TTW7-F1
#
_entry.id   AF-A0A662TTW7-F1
#
_cell.length_a   1.000
_cell.length_b   1.000
_cell.length_c   1.000
_cell.angle_alpha   90.00
_cell.angle_beta   90.00
_cell.angle_gamma   90.00
#
_symmetry.space_group_name_H-M   'P 1'
#
loop_
_entity.id
_entity.type
_entity.pdbx_description
1 polymer ?
#
loop_
_entity_poly.entity_id
_entity_poly.type
_entity_poly.pdbx_seq_one_letter_code
_entity_poly.pdbx_strand_id
1 'polypeptide(L)'
;MVPLSVPVPRCTEPPFRIVLSYPRESKEYAKRIVEQLMRLGVHALVFNIGSTRVGEVTILGKGHKAVVVLGESKFGRVACKIRRTDAVRDTLAHEAELLRRANAVGVGPRLYAASEDVLIMAYVEGEPLVKWLQSAEATQIRRVLATLLHQCYRLDQIGIDHGELSDPKEHVIVTGDGRPVIIDFESASVQRRPRNLTAITQFLILRPGAVSQHVRRVLDVANVQEVLSCLRAYKNAPSEPTFKQLLLHLGLETENQELKNKV
;
A
#
# COMPACT_ATOMS: atom_id res chain seq x y z
N MET A 1 -12.38 -4.96 -21.44
CA MET A 1 -12.64 -6.41 -21.35
C MET A 1 -13.53 -6.64 -20.13
N VAL A 2 -14.44 -7.62 -20.18
CA VAL A 2 -15.32 -7.94 -19.05
C VAL A 2 -14.51 -8.71 -17.99
N PRO A 3 -14.66 -8.42 -16.68
CA PRO A 3 -14.01 -9.20 -15.63
C PRO A 3 -14.32 -10.69 -15.75
N LEU A 4 -13.30 -11.54 -15.59
CA LEU A 4 -13.39 -12.98 -15.78
C LEU A 4 -12.88 -13.70 -14.54
N SER A 5 -13.78 -14.34 -13.78
CA SER A 5 -13.39 -15.24 -12.68
C SER A 5 -13.04 -16.62 -13.22
N VAL A 6 -11.87 -17.12 -12.87
CA VAL A 6 -11.33 -18.41 -13.32
C VAL A 6 -10.94 -19.24 -12.11
N PRO A 7 -11.45 -20.48 -11.97
CA PRO A 7 -11.02 -21.38 -10.91
C PRO A 7 -9.50 -21.56 -10.90
N VAL A 8 -8.87 -21.46 -9.73
CA VAL A 8 -7.41 -21.51 -9.56
C VAL A 8 -6.75 -22.71 -10.30
N PRO A 9 -7.29 -23.95 -10.25
CA PRO A 9 -6.73 -25.07 -11.01
C PRO A 9 -6.68 -24.87 -12.53
N ARG A 10 -7.59 -24.07 -13.10
CA ARG A 10 -7.64 -23.76 -14.53
C ARG A 10 -6.67 -22.65 -14.94
N CYS A 11 -6.10 -21.91 -14.00
CA CYS A 11 -5.16 -20.83 -14.27
C CYS A 11 -3.78 -21.34 -14.76
N THR A 12 -3.51 -22.66 -14.73
CA THR A 12 -2.30 -23.22 -15.34
C THR A 12 -2.36 -23.27 -16.87
N GLU A 13 -3.48 -22.94 -17.50
CA GLU A 13 -3.62 -22.92 -18.95
C GLU A 13 -3.54 -21.50 -19.53
N PRO A 14 -3.11 -21.32 -20.79
CA PRO A 14 -3.20 -20.04 -21.47
C PRO A 14 -4.67 -19.56 -21.57
N PRO A 15 -4.92 -18.24 -21.53
CA PRO A 15 -3.94 -17.16 -21.44
C PRO A 15 -3.51 -16.80 -19.99
N PHE A 16 -3.88 -17.56 -18.96
CA PHE A 16 -3.68 -17.20 -17.56
C PHE A 16 -2.30 -17.58 -17.01
N ARG A 17 -1.70 -18.66 -17.55
CA ARG A 17 -0.42 -19.21 -17.09
C ARG A 17 0.68 -18.15 -16.96
N ILE A 18 0.80 -17.26 -17.94
CA ILE A 18 1.81 -16.18 -17.95
C ILE A 18 1.72 -15.26 -16.73
N VAL A 19 0.53 -15.08 -16.14
CA VAL A 19 0.37 -14.30 -14.91
C VAL A 19 0.98 -15.04 -13.72
N LEU A 20 0.77 -16.35 -13.62
CA LEU A 20 1.29 -17.15 -12.50
C LEU A 20 2.80 -17.33 -12.54
N SER A 21 3.43 -17.27 -13.71
CA SER A 21 4.88 -17.50 -13.87
C SER A 21 5.63 -16.29 -14.43
N TYR A 22 5.04 -15.10 -14.40
CA TYR A 22 5.59 -13.88 -15.00
C TYR A 22 7.08 -13.67 -14.65
N PRO A 23 7.94 -13.28 -15.61
CA PRO A 23 7.63 -12.76 -16.95
C PRO A 23 7.60 -13.79 -18.09
N ARG A 24 7.90 -15.06 -17.84
CA ARG A 24 7.94 -16.11 -18.88
C ARG A 24 7.04 -17.28 -18.50
N GLU A 25 6.40 -17.91 -19.47
CA GLU A 25 5.57 -19.08 -19.17
C GLU A 25 6.42 -20.24 -18.62
N SER A 26 6.00 -20.78 -17.47
CA SER A 26 6.49 -22.04 -16.93
C SER A 26 5.32 -22.80 -16.32
N LYS A 27 5.07 -24.01 -16.84
CA LYS A 27 3.99 -24.87 -16.37
C LYS A 27 4.28 -25.39 -14.96
N GLU A 28 5.55 -25.67 -14.68
CA GLU A 28 6.04 -26.15 -13.39
C GLU A 28 5.85 -25.08 -12.31
N TYR A 29 6.27 -23.84 -12.58
CA TYR A 29 6.09 -22.73 -11.64
C TYR A 29 4.60 -22.41 -11.45
N ALA A 30 3.82 -22.36 -12.52
CA ALA A 30 2.39 -22.09 -12.44
C ALA A 30 1.65 -23.13 -11.58
N LYS A 31 1.97 -24.43 -11.71
CA LYS A 31 1.41 -25.48 -10.84
C LYS A 31 1.75 -25.25 -9.37
N ARG A 32 3.00 -24.88 -9.06
CA ARG A 32 3.43 -24.57 -7.69
C ARG A 32 2.67 -23.36 -7.11
N ILE A 33 2.39 -22.34 -7.92
CA ILE A 33 1.58 -21.20 -7.49
C ILE A 33 0.13 -21.59 -7.25
N VAL A 34 -0.47 -22.42 -8.11
CA VAL A 34 -1.82 -22.96 -7.93
C VAL A 34 -1.95 -23.73 -6.62
N GLU A 35 -0.99 -24.61 -6.31
CA GLU A 35 -0.95 -25.35 -5.04
C GLU A 35 -0.88 -24.40 -3.83
N GLN A 36 -0.03 -23.37 -3.89
CA GLN A 36 0.08 -22.36 -2.85
C GLN A 36 -1.23 -21.57 -2.69
N LEU A 37 -1.83 -21.07 -3.76
CA LEU A 37 -3.10 -20.32 -3.74
C LEU A 37 -4.23 -21.14 -3.11
N MET A 38 -4.40 -22.40 -3.53
CA MET A 38 -5.41 -23.30 -2.99
C MET A 38 -5.20 -23.55 -1.49
N ARG A 39 -3.96 -23.83 -1.07
CA ARG A 39 -3.61 -24.02 0.34
C ARG A 39 -3.91 -22.79 1.19
N LEU A 40 -3.73 -21.59 0.62
CA LEU A 40 -4.04 -20.33 1.29
C LEU A 40 -5.54 -19.97 1.24
N GLY A 41 -6.38 -20.80 0.62
CA GLY A 41 -7.84 -20.68 0.62
C GLY A 41 -8.41 -19.82 -0.51
N VAL A 42 -7.63 -19.58 -1.58
CA VAL A 42 -8.09 -18.93 -2.82
C VAL A 42 -8.66 -19.98 -3.77
N HIS A 43 -9.89 -19.79 -4.23
CA HIS A 43 -10.57 -20.72 -5.12
C HIS A 43 -10.67 -20.24 -6.56
N ALA A 44 -10.65 -18.92 -6.79
CA ALA A 44 -10.61 -18.34 -8.13
C ALA A 44 -9.73 -17.09 -8.21
N LEU A 45 -9.23 -16.79 -9.41
CA LEU A 45 -8.57 -15.53 -9.75
C LEU A 45 -9.43 -14.77 -10.75
N VAL A 46 -9.53 -13.46 -10.56
CA VAL A 46 -10.30 -12.56 -11.41
C VAL A 46 -9.34 -11.80 -12.33
N PHE A 47 -9.49 -12.04 -13.62
CA PHE A 47 -8.75 -11.39 -14.70
C PHE A 47 -9.61 -10.34 -15.39
N ASN A 48 -9.00 -9.60 -16.31
CA ASN A 48 -9.63 -8.51 -17.04
C ASN A 48 -10.14 -7.40 -16.11
N ILE A 49 -9.40 -7.19 -15.02
CA ILE A 49 -9.60 -6.13 -14.03
C ILE A 49 -8.33 -5.32 -13.91
N GLY A 50 -8.45 -4.02 -13.64
CA GLY A 50 -7.30 -3.10 -13.62
C GLY A 50 -6.77 -2.75 -15.01
N SER A 51 -5.72 -1.93 -15.04
CA SER A 51 -5.11 -1.38 -16.26
C SER A 51 -3.84 -2.11 -16.70
N THR A 52 -3.29 -2.99 -15.87
CA THR A 52 -2.00 -3.65 -16.15
C THR A 52 -2.20 -4.86 -17.05
N ARG A 53 -1.65 -4.83 -18.27
CA ARG A 53 -1.70 -5.95 -19.22
C ARG A 53 -0.54 -6.93 -19.00
N VAL A 54 -0.86 -8.23 -18.95
CA VAL A 54 0.09 -9.34 -18.93
C VAL A 54 -0.39 -10.40 -19.92
N GLY A 55 0.34 -10.56 -21.03
CA GLY A 55 -0.14 -11.37 -22.15
C GLY A 55 -1.46 -10.82 -22.71
N GLU A 56 -2.48 -11.67 -22.76
CA GLU A 56 -3.80 -11.33 -23.31
C GLU A 56 -4.82 -10.85 -22.25
N VAL A 57 -4.45 -10.86 -20.97
CA VAL A 57 -5.33 -10.49 -19.86
C VAL A 57 -4.87 -9.21 -19.16
N THR A 58 -5.77 -8.57 -18.41
CA THR A 58 -5.39 -7.52 -17.44
C THR A 58 -5.55 -7.96 -16.00
N ILE A 59 -4.69 -7.42 -15.14
CA ILE A 59 -4.62 -7.69 -13.70
C ILE A 59 -4.54 -6.37 -12.91
N LEU A 60 -4.66 -6.46 -11.57
CA LEU A 60 -4.63 -5.29 -10.70
C LEU A 60 -3.34 -4.47 -10.85
N GLY A 61 -2.20 -5.14 -10.90
CA GLY A 61 -0.91 -4.46 -10.98
C GLY A 61 0.26 -5.40 -11.18
N LYS A 62 1.43 -4.82 -11.49
CA LYS A 62 2.71 -5.51 -11.45
C LYS A 62 3.76 -4.59 -10.84
N GLY A 63 4.56 -5.12 -9.93
CA GLY A 63 5.72 -4.47 -9.37
C GLY A 63 7.02 -5.03 -9.96
N HIS A 64 8.14 -4.68 -9.33
CA HIS A 64 9.46 -5.16 -9.74
C HIS A 64 9.66 -6.64 -9.41
N LYS A 65 9.10 -7.16 -8.31
CA LYS A 65 9.30 -8.56 -7.88
C LYS A 65 8.03 -9.40 -7.83
N ALA A 66 6.86 -8.81 -8.04
CA ALA A 66 5.59 -9.53 -8.00
C ALA A 66 4.57 -9.03 -9.04
N VAL A 67 3.61 -9.87 -9.37
CA VAL A 67 2.33 -9.47 -9.98
C VAL A 67 1.22 -9.50 -8.93
N VAL A 68 0.21 -8.67 -9.09
CA VAL A 68 -0.94 -8.60 -8.17
C VAL A 68 -2.22 -8.88 -8.96
N VAL A 69 -2.95 -9.89 -8.53
CA VAL A 69 -4.20 -10.36 -9.16
C VAL A 69 -5.31 -10.35 -8.12
N LEU A 70 -6.54 -10.02 -8.54
CA LEU A 70 -7.68 -10.14 -7.64
C LEU A 70 -8.02 -11.64 -7.48
N GLY A 71 -8.28 -12.08 -6.25
CA GLY A 71 -8.69 -13.44 -5.93
C GLY A 71 -10.02 -13.49 -5.20
N GLU A 72 -10.72 -14.60 -5.37
CA GLU A 72 -11.90 -14.97 -4.58
C GLU A 72 -11.47 -16.08 -3.60
N SER A 73 -11.73 -15.86 -2.32
CA SER A 73 -11.23 -16.71 -1.24
C SER A 73 -12.27 -16.87 -0.14
N LYS A 74 -11.96 -17.70 0.86
CA LYS A 74 -12.77 -17.78 2.10
C LYS A 74 -12.86 -16.46 2.88
N PHE A 75 -11.98 -15.49 2.59
CA PHE A 75 -11.98 -14.15 3.19
C PHE A 75 -12.74 -13.12 2.35
N GLY A 76 -13.44 -13.55 1.29
CA GLY A 76 -14.01 -12.68 0.27
C GLY A 76 -12.99 -12.31 -0.82
N ARG A 77 -13.13 -11.10 -1.36
CA ARG A 77 -12.21 -10.56 -2.38
C ARG A 77 -10.86 -10.18 -1.75
N VAL A 78 -9.78 -10.71 -2.31
CA VAL A 78 -8.41 -10.53 -1.80
C VAL A 78 -7.46 -10.12 -2.92
N ALA A 79 -6.40 -9.41 -2.57
CA ALA A 79 -5.26 -9.21 -3.47
C ALA A 79 -4.29 -10.39 -3.30
N CYS A 80 -4.05 -11.12 -4.39
CA CYS A 80 -3.08 -12.19 -4.48
C CYS A 80 -1.79 -11.62 -5.10
N LYS A 81 -0.78 -11.38 -4.28
CA LYS A 81 0.56 -10.99 -4.73
C LYS A 81 1.37 -12.25 -4.99
N ILE A 82 1.80 -12.44 -6.24
CA ILE A 82 2.50 -13.63 -6.72
C ILE A 82 3.90 -13.20 -7.15
N ARG A 83 4.92 -13.86 -6.62
CA ARG A 83 6.32 -13.57 -6.93
C ARG A 83 6.61 -13.82 -8.42
N ARG A 84 7.42 -12.94 -9.00
CA ARG A 84 7.92 -13.10 -10.36
C ARG A 84 9.06 -14.11 -10.38
N THR A 85 9.18 -14.86 -11.47
CA THR A 85 10.25 -15.85 -11.65
C THR A 85 11.63 -15.22 -11.79
N ASP A 86 11.71 -13.94 -12.18
CA ASP A 86 12.95 -13.16 -12.32
C ASP A 86 13.30 -12.30 -11.09
N ALA A 87 12.55 -12.45 -9.99
CA ALA A 87 12.83 -11.70 -8.76
C ALA A 87 14.15 -12.18 -8.12
N VAL A 88 15.02 -11.21 -7.78
CA VAL A 88 16.32 -11.47 -7.11
C VAL A 88 16.16 -12.14 -5.75
N ARG A 89 15.03 -11.90 -5.06
CA ARG A 89 14.72 -12.57 -3.80
C ARG A 89 13.98 -13.86 -4.06
N ASP A 90 14.37 -14.91 -3.34
CA ASP A 90 13.80 -16.24 -3.51
C ASP A 90 12.38 -16.36 -2.94
N THR A 91 11.98 -15.47 -2.03
CA THR A 91 10.69 -15.57 -1.31
C THR A 91 10.03 -14.22 -1.02
N LEU A 92 8.72 -14.23 -0.76
CA LEU A 92 7.93 -13.11 -0.24
C LEU A 92 7.88 -13.06 1.30
N ALA A 93 8.60 -13.94 2.00
CA ALA A 93 8.52 -14.08 3.46
C ALA A 93 8.89 -12.78 4.19
N HIS A 94 9.90 -12.07 3.70
CA HIS A 94 10.33 -10.79 4.28
C HIS A 94 9.23 -9.73 4.19
N GLU A 95 8.56 -9.61 3.03
CA GLU A 95 7.46 -8.66 2.86
C GLU A 95 6.27 -9.03 3.74
N ALA A 96 5.91 -10.31 3.79
CA ALA A 96 4.83 -10.80 4.65
C ALA A 96 5.09 -10.47 6.14
N GLU A 97 6.35 -10.61 6.61
CA GLU A 97 6.70 -10.28 7.98
C GLU A 97 6.62 -8.77 8.27
N LEU A 98 7.12 -7.93 7.36
CA LEU A 98 7.00 -6.47 7.52
C LEU A 98 5.55 -6.00 7.49
N LEU A 99 4.72 -6.56 6.60
CA LEU A 99 3.29 -6.24 6.55
C LEU A 99 2.57 -6.73 7.81
N ARG A 100 2.91 -7.90 8.36
CA ARG A 100 2.36 -8.40 9.63
C ARG A 100 2.66 -7.44 10.78
N ARG A 101 3.90 -6.95 10.87
CA ARG A 101 4.29 -5.94 11.87
C ARG A 101 3.59 -4.60 11.67
N ALA A 102 3.42 -4.16 10.43
CA ALA A 102 2.65 -2.95 10.11
C ALA A 102 1.17 -3.10 10.51
N ASN A 103 0.55 -4.25 10.23
CA ASN A 103 -0.82 -4.54 10.63
C ASN A 103 -1.02 -4.53 12.14
N ALA A 104 -0.01 -4.96 12.93
CA ALA A 104 -0.07 -4.93 14.39
C ALA A 104 -0.21 -3.50 14.97
N VAL A 105 0.16 -2.48 14.20
CA VAL A 105 -0.07 -1.06 14.51
C VAL A 105 -1.16 -0.42 13.66
N GLY A 106 -2.02 -1.22 13.03
CA GLY A 106 -3.14 -0.73 12.23
C GLY A 106 -2.73 -0.04 10.92
N VAL A 107 -1.59 -0.42 10.34
CA VAL A 107 -1.09 0.13 9.08
C VAL A 107 -1.07 -0.95 8.00
N GLY A 108 -1.44 -0.54 6.78
CA GLY A 108 -1.42 -1.37 5.59
C GLY A 108 -2.65 -2.25 5.39
N PRO A 109 -2.75 -2.95 4.25
CA PRO A 109 -3.80 -3.92 4.01
C PRO A 109 -3.65 -5.09 4.98
N ARG A 110 -4.78 -5.63 5.45
CA ARG A 110 -4.77 -6.81 6.33
C ARG A 110 -4.15 -7.99 5.60
N LEU A 111 -3.06 -8.54 6.13
CA LEU A 111 -2.47 -9.79 5.70
C LEU A 111 -3.32 -10.95 6.21
N TYR A 112 -3.80 -11.80 5.31
CA TYR A 112 -4.58 -12.99 5.67
C TYR A 112 -3.71 -14.23 5.76
N ALA A 113 -2.85 -14.43 4.77
CA ALA A 113 -1.99 -15.61 4.70
C ALA A 113 -0.81 -15.35 3.77
N ALA A 114 0.27 -16.12 3.93
CA ALA A 114 1.41 -16.06 3.03
C ALA A 114 2.07 -17.44 2.91
N SER A 115 2.76 -17.64 1.81
CA SER A 115 3.68 -18.74 1.54
C SER A 115 4.94 -18.19 0.85
N GLU A 116 5.77 -19.09 0.32
CA GLU A 116 7.05 -18.72 -0.28
C GLU A 116 6.92 -17.74 -1.45
N ASP A 117 5.99 -18.01 -2.38
CA ASP A 117 5.80 -17.21 -3.60
C ASP A 117 4.48 -16.42 -3.62
N VAL A 118 3.62 -16.57 -2.60
CA VAL A 118 2.26 -16.00 -2.61
C VAL A 118 1.96 -15.27 -1.30
N LEU A 119 1.43 -14.06 -1.40
CA LEU A 119 0.93 -13.27 -0.28
C LEU A 119 -0.54 -12.92 -0.54
N ILE A 120 -1.41 -13.26 0.42
CA ILE A 120 -2.86 -12.99 0.39
C ILE A 120 -3.17 -11.87 1.38
N MET A 121 -3.66 -10.76 0.88
CA MET A 121 -4.02 -9.59 1.69
C MET A 121 -5.36 -9.00 1.27
N ALA A 122 -5.92 -8.12 2.10
CA ALA A 122 -7.13 -7.38 1.79
C ALA A 122 -7.00 -6.65 0.45
N TYR A 123 -7.97 -6.85 -0.42
CA TYR A 123 -8.11 -6.01 -1.61
C TYR A 123 -8.57 -4.62 -1.17
N VAL A 124 -7.78 -3.60 -1.52
CA VAL A 124 -8.09 -2.21 -1.20
C VAL A 124 -8.74 -1.58 -2.43
N GLU A 125 -10.07 -1.49 -2.39
CA GLU A 125 -10.85 -0.77 -3.41
C GLU A 125 -10.86 0.72 -3.07
N GLY A 126 -10.45 1.55 -4.03
CA GLY A 126 -10.35 2.99 -3.84
C GLY A 126 -9.60 3.68 -4.95
N GLU A 127 -9.28 4.94 -4.72
CA GLU A 127 -8.60 5.80 -5.67
C GLU A 127 -7.17 6.13 -5.19
N PRO A 128 -6.16 6.17 -6.08
CA PRO A 128 -4.81 6.62 -5.70
C PRO A 128 -4.84 8.03 -5.08
N LEU A 129 -4.06 8.24 -4.01
CA LEU A 129 -4.09 9.45 -3.19
C LEU A 129 -4.04 10.74 -4.02
N VAL A 130 -3.12 10.82 -5.00
CA VAL A 130 -2.94 12.02 -5.82
C VAL A 130 -4.16 12.34 -6.66
N LYS A 131 -4.84 11.32 -7.19
CA LYS A 131 -6.06 11.50 -7.98
C LYS A 131 -7.23 11.85 -7.07
N TRP A 132 -7.36 11.17 -5.94
CA TRP A 132 -8.39 11.45 -4.94
C TRP A 132 -8.33 12.89 -4.39
N LEU A 133 -7.12 13.42 -4.18
CA LEU A 133 -6.92 14.81 -3.75
C LEU A 133 -7.47 15.85 -4.75
N GLN A 134 -7.71 15.50 -6.02
CA GLN A 134 -8.19 16.45 -7.03
C GLN A 134 -9.70 16.71 -6.95
N SER A 135 -10.45 15.77 -6.38
CA SER A 135 -11.92 15.78 -6.35
C SER A 135 -12.50 15.83 -4.94
N ALA A 136 -11.68 15.59 -3.90
CA ALA A 136 -12.13 15.55 -2.52
C ALA A 136 -12.36 16.94 -1.91
N GLU A 137 -13.32 17.01 -0.99
CA GLU A 137 -13.60 18.22 -0.23
C GLU A 137 -12.52 18.51 0.83
N ALA A 138 -12.32 19.78 1.16
CA ALA A 138 -11.26 20.21 2.08
C ALA A 138 -11.31 19.50 3.46
N THR A 139 -12.51 19.27 3.99
CA THR A 139 -12.71 18.57 5.27
C THR A 139 -12.31 17.10 5.19
N GLN A 140 -12.61 16.44 4.07
CA GLN A 140 -12.22 15.05 3.84
C GLN A 140 -10.70 14.94 3.68
N ILE A 141 -10.09 15.86 2.94
CA ILE A 141 -8.63 15.91 2.76
C ILE A 141 -7.94 16.05 4.10
N ARG A 142 -8.36 16.99 4.96
CA ARG A 142 -7.81 17.16 6.30
C ARG A 142 -7.84 15.85 7.10
N ARG A 143 -8.99 15.19 7.14
CA ARG A 143 -9.16 13.92 7.86
C ARG A 143 -8.26 12.81 7.31
N VAL A 144 -8.23 12.63 5.98
CA VAL A 144 -7.41 11.59 5.33
C VAL A 144 -5.93 11.84 5.55
N LEU A 145 -5.47 13.09 5.42
CA LEU A 145 -4.07 13.42 5.64
C LEU A 145 -3.66 13.24 7.10
N ALA A 146 -4.50 13.60 8.07
CA ALA A 146 -4.25 13.33 9.48
C ALA A 146 -4.04 11.82 9.72
N THR A 147 -4.98 10.98 9.27
CA THR A 147 -4.88 9.51 9.38
C THR A 147 -3.63 8.96 8.70
N LEU A 148 -3.28 9.45 7.51
CA LEU A 148 -2.09 9.02 6.78
C LEU A 148 -0.79 9.37 7.53
N LEU A 149 -0.70 10.58 8.09
CA LEU A 149 0.44 11.00 8.90
C LEU A 149 0.56 10.18 10.18
N HIS A 150 -0.56 9.85 10.83
CA HIS A 150 -0.60 8.92 11.96
C HIS A 150 -0.09 7.51 11.58
N GLN A 151 -0.49 6.97 10.43
CA GLN A 151 0.05 5.68 9.95
C GLN A 151 1.57 5.75 9.74
N CYS A 152 2.06 6.83 9.12
CA CYS A 152 3.50 7.03 8.90
C CYS A 152 4.28 7.14 10.21
N TYR A 153 3.74 7.89 11.18
CA TYR A 153 4.31 7.98 12.53
C TYR A 153 4.36 6.60 13.20
N ARG A 154 3.28 5.81 13.15
CA ARG A 154 3.25 4.45 13.72
C ARG A 154 4.30 3.53 13.12
N LEU A 155 4.49 3.56 11.79
CA LEU A 155 5.57 2.81 11.13
C LEU A 155 6.95 3.24 11.61
N ASP A 156 7.18 4.56 11.73
CA ASP A 156 8.45 5.09 12.24
C ASP A 156 8.73 4.61 13.67
N GLN A 157 7.71 4.60 14.55
CA GLN A 157 7.86 4.15 15.95
C GLN A 157 8.21 2.66 16.09
N ILE A 158 7.72 1.80 15.19
CA ILE A 158 8.06 0.37 15.20
C ILE A 158 9.30 0.03 14.37
N GLY A 159 10.03 1.04 13.89
CA GLY A 159 11.29 0.85 13.18
C GLY A 159 11.15 0.35 11.75
N ILE A 160 10.00 0.55 11.09
CA ILE A 160 9.80 0.12 9.69
C ILE A 160 9.88 1.32 8.77
N ASP A 161 10.85 1.35 7.87
CA ASP A 161 10.91 2.29 6.74
C ASP A 161 10.20 1.68 5.52
N HIS A 162 9.12 2.29 5.02
CA HIS A 162 8.39 1.80 3.83
C HIS A 162 9.24 1.88 2.55
N GLY A 163 10.10 2.89 2.43
CA GLY A 163 11.00 3.08 1.29
C GLY A 163 10.42 3.89 0.12
N GLU A 164 9.09 3.83 -0.11
CA GLU A 164 8.46 4.44 -1.30
C GLU A 164 7.63 5.72 -1.04
N LEU A 165 7.45 6.13 0.22
CA LEU A 165 6.54 7.25 0.56
C LEU A 165 7.05 8.64 0.13
N SER A 166 8.23 8.73 -0.47
CA SER A 166 8.70 9.95 -1.16
C SER A 166 8.03 10.17 -2.53
N ASP A 167 7.39 9.15 -3.10
CA ASP A 167 6.50 9.26 -4.26
C ASP A 167 5.27 8.36 -4.07
N PRO A 168 4.28 8.78 -3.26
CA PRO A 168 3.18 7.93 -2.82
C PRO A 168 2.11 7.64 -3.88
N LYS A 169 2.30 8.08 -5.13
CA LYS A 169 1.28 8.02 -6.20
C LYS A 169 0.67 6.64 -6.37
N GLU A 170 1.51 5.60 -6.33
CA GLU A 170 1.10 4.20 -6.50
C GLU A 170 1.08 3.43 -5.17
N HIS A 171 1.37 4.09 -4.04
CA HIS A 171 1.60 3.44 -2.75
C HIS A 171 0.62 3.84 -1.65
N VAL A 172 -0.31 4.77 -1.94
CA VAL A 172 -1.40 5.12 -1.03
C VAL A 172 -2.72 5.15 -1.79
N ILE A 173 -3.66 4.31 -1.35
CA ILE A 173 -5.03 4.29 -1.88
C ILE A 173 -5.97 4.89 -0.82
N VAL A 174 -6.89 5.74 -1.25
CA VAL A 174 -7.99 6.23 -0.43
C VAL A 174 -9.25 5.45 -0.79
N THR A 175 -9.74 4.72 0.20
CA THR A 175 -10.96 3.90 0.09
C THR A 175 -12.22 4.77 0.01
N GLY A 176 -13.33 4.20 -0.48
CA GLY A 176 -14.59 4.93 -0.67
C GLY A 176 -15.18 5.54 0.62
N ASP A 177 -14.88 4.97 1.79
CA ASP A 177 -15.22 5.50 3.12
C ASP A 177 -14.25 6.60 3.61
N GLY A 178 -13.25 6.96 2.78
CA GLY A 178 -12.30 8.02 3.06
C GLY A 178 -11.24 7.62 4.09
N ARG A 179 -10.75 6.38 4.02
CA ARG A 179 -9.60 5.89 4.80
C ARG A 179 -8.38 5.69 3.89
N PRO A 180 -7.22 6.30 4.21
CA PRO A 180 -5.99 6.03 3.49
C PRO A 180 -5.42 4.66 3.87
N VAL A 181 -4.89 3.93 2.90
CA VAL A 181 -4.19 2.66 3.11
C VAL A 181 -2.86 2.72 2.37
N ILE A 182 -1.77 2.64 3.14
CA ILE A 182 -0.42 2.45 2.60
C ILE A 182 -0.30 1.02 2.08
N ILE A 183 0.08 0.85 0.82
CA ILE A 183 0.18 -0.46 0.16
C ILE A 183 1.61 -0.71 -0.34
N ASP A 184 1.88 -1.98 -0.64
CA ASP A 184 3.15 -2.47 -1.21
C ASP A 184 4.37 -2.29 -0.30
N PHE A 185 4.58 -3.27 0.60
CA PHE A 185 5.70 -3.29 1.54
C PHE A 185 6.95 -3.98 0.96
N GLU A 186 7.04 -4.16 -0.36
CA GLU A 186 8.15 -4.86 -1.02
C GLU A 186 9.52 -4.20 -0.77
N SER A 187 9.53 -2.86 -0.77
CA SER A 187 10.71 -2.03 -0.52
C SER A 187 10.96 -1.77 0.97
N ALA A 188 10.04 -2.18 1.85
CA ALA A 188 10.14 -1.87 3.26
C ALA A 188 11.38 -2.52 3.91
N SER A 189 11.89 -1.91 4.96
CA SER A 189 13.09 -2.36 5.67
C SER A 189 13.10 -1.94 7.13
N VAL A 190 13.76 -2.73 7.96
CA VAL A 190 14.05 -2.44 9.37
C VAL A 190 15.52 -2.08 9.60
N GLN A 191 16.34 -2.13 8.55
CA GLN A 191 17.76 -1.78 8.61
C GLN A 191 17.98 -0.30 8.35
N ARG A 192 17.11 0.33 7.57
CA ARG A 192 17.17 1.76 7.27
C ARG A 192 16.50 2.54 8.39
N ARG A 193 17.02 3.74 8.69
CA ARG A 193 16.35 4.69 9.59
C ARG A 193 14.98 5.04 9.00
N PRO A 194 13.87 4.82 9.74
CA PRO A 194 12.54 5.20 9.28
C PRO A 194 12.44 6.68 8.98
N ARG A 195 11.78 6.97 7.86
CA ARG A 195 11.58 8.34 7.37
C ARG A 195 10.20 8.53 6.76
N ASN A 196 9.23 7.68 7.12
CA ASN A 196 7.91 7.65 6.49
C ASN A 196 7.21 8.99 6.64
N LEU A 197 7.13 9.51 7.87
CA LEU A 197 6.46 10.78 8.16
C LEU A 197 7.14 11.94 7.42
N THR A 198 8.46 11.98 7.44
CA THR A 198 9.21 13.04 6.76
C THR A 198 9.10 12.95 5.24
N ALA A 199 9.06 11.75 4.66
CA ALA A 199 8.97 11.53 3.22
C ALA A 199 7.60 11.93 2.68
N ILE A 200 6.52 11.46 3.34
CA ILE A 200 5.17 11.78 2.90
C ILE A 200 4.86 13.27 3.05
N THR A 201 5.30 13.89 4.16
CA THR A 201 5.07 15.33 4.40
C THR A 201 5.87 16.17 3.40
N GLN A 202 7.09 15.76 3.05
CA GLN A 202 7.86 16.42 2.00
C GLN A 202 7.13 16.40 0.66
N PHE A 203 6.56 15.26 0.27
CA PHE A 203 5.79 15.16 -0.96
C PHE A 203 4.53 16.04 -0.93
N LEU A 204 3.76 15.97 0.16
CA LEU A 204 2.47 16.65 0.30
C LEU A 204 2.60 18.17 0.48
N ILE A 205 3.69 18.68 1.08
CA ILE A 205 3.78 20.10 1.49
C ILE A 205 4.95 20.82 0.83
N LEU A 206 6.13 20.18 0.75
CA LEU A 206 7.38 20.87 0.44
C LEU A 206 7.80 20.78 -1.03
N ARG A 207 7.56 19.63 -1.68
CA ARG A 207 7.97 19.40 -3.07
C ARG A 207 7.22 20.38 -4.00
N PRO A 208 7.91 21.12 -4.89
CA PRO A 208 7.23 21.97 -5.86
C PRO A 208 6.27 21.16 -6.75
N GLY A 209 5.03 21.64 -6.92
CA GLY A 209 4.05 21.02 -7.79
C GLY A 209 2.59 21.31 -7.40
N ALA A 210 1.66 20.93 -8.28
CA ALA A 210 0.23 21.19 -8.12
C ALA A 210 -0.35 20.53 -6.84
N VAL A 211 0.09 19.31 -6.52
CA VAL A 211 -0.35 18.60 -5.30
C VAL A 211 -0.02 19.40 -4.05
N SER A 212 1.24 19.81 -3.88
CA SER A 212 1.62 20.52 -2.67
C SER A 212 1.03 21.92 -2.58
N GLN A 213 0.83 22.60 -3.71
CA GLN A 213 0.11 23.88 -3.75
C GLN A 213 -1.36 23.73 -3.38
N HIS A 214 -2.00 22.64 -3.80
CA HIS A 214 -3.38 22.35 -3.44
C HIS A 214 -3.50 22.00 -1.95
N VAL A 215 -2.68 21.06 -1.45
CA VAL A 215 -2.70 20.65 -0.04
C VAL A 215 -2.37 21.82 0.88
N ARG A 216 -1.38 22.66 0.56
CA ARG A 216 -1.07 23.87 1.35
C ARG A 216 -2.24 24.83 1.48
N ARG A 217 -3.03 25.01 0.40
CA ARG A 217 -4.25 25.82 0.44
C ARG A 217 -5.33 25.17 1.30
N VAL A 218 -5.56 23.87 1.14
CA VAL A 218 -6.58 23.14 1.91
C VAL A 218 -6.28 23.14 3.41
N LEU A 219 -5.01 23.03 3.77
CA LEU A 219 -4.53 22.99 5.16
C LEU A 219 -4.25 24.38 5.74
N ASP A 220 -4.39 25.45 4.96
CA ASP A 220 -4.03 26.83 5.34
C ASP A 220 -2.60 26.95 5.88
N VAL A 221 -1.64 26.28 5.24
CA VAL A 221 -0.23 26.31 5.65
C VAL A 221 0.37 27.69 5.39
N ALA A 222 0.40 28.53 6.42
CA ALA A 222 0.90 29.90 6.34
C ALA A 222 2.43 29.96 6.13
N ASN A 223 3.18 29.08 6.80
CA ASN A 223 4.64 29.12 6.79
C ASN A 223 5.28 27.75 6.53
N VAL A 224 5.75 27.56 5.31
CA VAL A 224 6.44 26.32 4.88
C VAL A 224 7.76 26.11 5.65
N GLN A 225 8.42 27.17 6.12
CA GLN A 225 9.66 27.05 6.88
C GLN A 225 9.44 26.51 8.29
N GLU A 226 8.29 26.78 8.91
CA GLU A 226 7.92 26.17 10.19
C GLU A 226 7.67 24.67 10.04
N VAL A 227 6.98 24.25 8.98
CA VAL A 227 6.80 22.82 8.67
C VAL A 227 8.15 22.15 8.46
N LEU A 228 9.06 22.78 7.71
CA LEU A 228 10.43 22.26 7.50
C LEU A 228 11.20 22.15 8.83
N SER A 229 11.05 23.12 9.73
CA SER A 229 11.67 23.10 11.05
C SER A 229 11.11 21.98 11.92
N CYS A 230 9.79 21.75 11.90
CA CYS A 230 9.16 20.61 12.57
C CYS A 230 9.66 19.27 12.03
N LEU A 231 9.80 19.14 10.71
CA LEU A 231 10.36 17.92 10.10
C LEU A 231 11.83 17.69 10.48
N ARG A 232 12.63 18.75 10.63
CA ARG A 232 14.01 18.64 11.13
C ARG A 232 14.03 18.19 12.60
N ALA A 233 13.18 18.78 13.45
CA ALA A 233 13.05 18.39 14.84
C ALA A 233 12.62 16.93 14.99
N TYR A 234 11.57 16.51 14.26
CA TYR A 234 11.13 15.12 14.22
C TYR A 234 12.21 14.18 13.70
N LYS A 235 12.89 14.54 12.59
CA LYS A 235 13.98 13.73 12.05
C LYS A 235 15.07 13.50 13.10
N ASN A 236 15.43 14.51 13.88
CA ASN A 236 16.47 14.40 14.91
C ASN A 236 16.00 13.58 16.12
N ALA A 237 14.78 13.83 16.61
CA ALA A 237 14.18 13.16 17.76
C ALA A 237 12.73 12.73 17.46
N PRO A 238 12.53 11.57 16.80
CA PRO A 238 11.19 11.06 16.48
C PRO A 238 10.44 10.71 17.77
N SER A 239 9.39 11.44 18.09
CA SER A 239 8.62 11.29 19.33
C SER A 239 7.19 11.80 19.16
N GLU A 240 6.31 11.44 20.09
CA GLU A 240 4.93 11.95 20.08
C GLU A 240 4.87 13.49 20.16
N PRO A 241 5.65 14.20 21.01
CA PRO A 241 5.67 15.66 21.03
C PRO A 241 6.08 16.29 19.68
N THR A 242 7.15 15.79 19.05
CA THR A 242 7.61 16.35 17.77
C THR A 242 6.62 16.05 16.63
N PHE A 243 5.91 14.93 16.70
CA PHE A 243 4.80 14.62 15.79
C PHE A 243 3.58 15.53 16.01
N LYS A 244 3.15 15.75 17.25
CA LYS A 244 2.03 16.66 17.58
C LYS A 244 2.31 18.11 17.15
N GLN A 245 3.55 18.58 17.32
CA GLN A 245 3.97 19.89 16.81
C GLN A 245 3.80 19.98 15.29
N LEU A 246 4.20 18.95 14.54
CA LEU A 246 3.99 18.93 13.10
C LEU A 246 2.50 19.01 12.73
N LEU A 247 1.63 18.22 13.38
CA LEU A 247 0.18 18.26 13.13
C LEU A 247 -0.42 19.64 13.41
N LEU A 248 0.00 20.29 14.50
CA LEU A 248 -0.44 21.64 14.86
C LEU A 248 -0.11 22.65 13.75
N HIS A 249 1.12 22.66 13.24
CA HIS A 249 1.52 23.56 12.14
C HIS A 249 0.85 23.22 10.79
N LEU A 250 0.30 22.01 10.64
CA LEU A 250 -0.50 21.61 9.49
C LEU A 250 -2.01 21.85 9.69
N GLY A 251 -2.43 22.36 10.85
CA GLY A 251 -3.85 22.55 11.16
C GLY A 251 -4.63 21.23 11.16
N LEU A 252 -3.99 20.14 11.60
CA LEU A 252 -4.56 18.80 11.66
C LEU A 252 -4.79 18.37 13.11
N GLU A 253 -5.89 17.68 13.35
CA GLU A 253 -6.22 17.12 14.66
C GLU A 253 -5.41 15.86 14.97
N THR A 254 -5.12 15.63 16.24
CA THR A 254 -4.61 14.35 16.75
C THR A 254 -5.77 13.36 16.83
N GLU A 255 -5.59 12.11 16.37
CA GLU A 255 -6.62 11.06 16.52
C GLU A 255 -7.14 10.99 17.97
N ASN A 256 -8.42 11.31 18.17
CA ASN A 256 -9.14 10.98 19.40
C ASN A 256 -9.25 9.45 19.54
N GLN A 257 -9.07 8.92 20.75
CA GLN A 257 -9.00 7.49 21.07
C GLN A 257 -10.27 6.66 20.74
N GLU A 258 -11.32 7.28 20.19
CA GLU A 258 -12.63 6.65 19.96
C GLU A 258 -12.68 5.69 18.76
N LEU A 259 -11.73 5.73 17.83
CA LEU A 259 -11.70 4.83 16.66
C LEU A 259 -11.15 3.43 16.95
N LYS A 260 -10.71 3.14 18.18
CA LYS A 260 -10.24 1.80 18.56
C LYS A 260 -11.36 0.75 18.70
N ASN A 261 -12.63 1.15 18.68
CA ASN A 261 -13.76 0.27 18.99
C ASN A 261 -14.54 -0.26 17.76
N LYS A 262 -14.00 -0.16 16.55
CA LYS A 262 -14.64 -0.71 15.33
C LYS A 262 -13.67 -1.47 14.41
N VAL A 263 -12.88 -2.39 14.98
CA VAL A 263 -12.10 -3.39 14.22
C VAL A 263 -12.80 -4.73 14.26
#